data_AF-A0A356X6Q8-F1
#
_entry.id   AF-A0A356X6Q8-F1
#
_cell.length_a   1.000
_cell.length_b   1.000
_cell.length_c   1.000
_cell.angle_alpha   90.00
_cell.angle_beta   90.00
_cell.angle_gamma   90.00
#
_symmetry.space_group_name_H-M   'P 1'
#
loop_
_entity.id
_entity.type
_entity.pdbx_description
1 polymer ?
#
loop_
_entity_poly.entity_id
_entity_poly.type
_entity_poly.pdbx_seq_one_letter_code
_entity_poly.pdbx_strand_id
1 'polypeptide(L)' 'QMHDTYTFINSIPGDKAYHSYEKGKWTIKQIIGHLIETERVFSYRALAFSRRDPNP' A
#
# COMPACT_ATOMS: atom_id res chain seq x y z
N GLN A 1 8.27 7.74 9.75
CA GLN A 1 7.09 7.34 8.95
C GLN A 1 7.32 6.03 8.21
N MET A 2 8.16 5.94 7.18
CA MET A 2 8.36 4.68 6.42
C MET A 2 8.95 3.54 7.29
N HIS A 3 9.86 3.90 8.21
CA HIS A 3 10.46 2.94 9.16
C HIS A 3 9.41 2.34 10.11
N ASP A 4 8.56 3.17 10.70
CA ASP A 4 7.54 2.74 11.68
C ASP A 4 6.50 1.82 11.01
N THR A 5 6.06 2.18 9.81
CA THR A 5 5.13 1.36 9.01
C THR A 5 5.75 0.02 8.64
N TYR A 6 7.02 0.00 8.20
CA TYR A 6 7.73 -1.22 7.88
C TYR A 6 7.87 -2.14 9.11
N THR A 7 8.28 -1.58 10.25
CA THR A 7 8.41 -2.33 11.50
C THR A 7 7.07 -2.92 11.95
N PHE A 8 5.98 -2.13 11.88
CA PHE A 8 4.65 -2.61 12.21
C PHE A 8 4.20 -3.75 11.29
N ILE A 9 4.35 -3.59 9.97
CA ILE A 9 3.93 -4.62 9.00
C ILE A 9 4.72 -5.92 9.23
N ASN A 10 6.03 -5.84 9.48
CA ASN A 10 6.85 -7.03 9.75
C ASN A 10 6.54 -7.69 11.10
N SER A 11 5.92 -6.98 12.03
CA SER A 11 5.49 -7.55 13.31
C SER A 11 4.24 -8.42 13.18
N ILE A 12 3.53 -8.37 12.04
CA ILE A 12 2.29 -9.13 11.82
C ILE A 12 2.65 -10.61 11.54
N PRO A 13 2.12 -11.56 12.32
CA PRO A 13 2.27 -12.99 12.06
C PRO A 13 1.74 -13.39 10.67
N GLY A 14 2.47 -14.26 9.98
CA GLY A 14 2.15 -14.62 8.58
C GLY A 14 0.80 -15.32 8.38
N ASP A 15 0.32 -16.04 9.40
CA ASP A 15 -1.01 -16.65 9.43
C ASP A 15 -2.14 -15.61 9.46
N LYS A 16 -1.91 -14.46 10.11
CA LYS A 16 -2.86 -13.34 10.15
C LYS A 16 -2.93 -12.55 8.85
N ALA A 17 -1.97 -12.72 7.92
CA ALA A 17 -1.97 -11.98 6.66
C ALA A 17 -3.26 -12.19 5.83
N TYR A 18 -3.87 -13.37 5.92
CA TYR A 18 -5.11 -13.72 5.22
C TYR A 18 -6.37 -13.50 6.07
N HIS A 19 -6.23 -13.01 7.30
CA HIS A 19 -7.37 -12.76 8.17
C HIS A 19 -8.16 -11.54 7.69
N SER A 20 -9.48 -11.69 7.70
CA SER A 20 -10.44 -10.59 7.59
C SER A 20 -11.36 -10.66 8.80
N TYR A 21 -11.63 -9.50 9.42
CA TYR A 21 -12.45 -9.42 10.63
C TYR A 21 -13.94 -9.69 10.35
N GLU A 22 -14.38 -9.56 9.10
CA GLU A 22 -15.76 -9.80 8.71
C GLU A 22 -15.82 -10.26 7.23
N LYS A 23 -16.90 -10.94 6.86
CA LYS A 23 -17.15 -11.36 5.48
C LYS A 23 -17.25 -10.15 4.56
N GLY A 24 -16.55 -10.19 3.44
CA GLY A 24 -16.55 -9.12 2.43
C GLY A 24 -15.62 -7.95 2.75
N LYS A 25 -14.94 -7.94 3.90
CA LYS A 25 -13.87 -6.99 4.20
C LYS A 25 -12.53 -7.48 3.66
N TRP A 26 -11.62 -6.54 3.46
CA TRP A 26 -10.29 -6.86 2.96
C TRP A 26 -9.45 -7.58 4.02
N THR A 27 -8.65 -8.54 3.55
CA THR A 27 -7.59 -9.12 4.36
C THR A 27 -6.47 -8.11 4.58
N ILE A 28 -5.64 -8.35 5.60
CA ILE A 28 -4.45 -7.53 5.85
C ILE A 28 -3.55 -7.47 4.59
N LYS A 29 -3.37 -8.60 3.90
CA LYS A 29 -2.62 -8.67 2.63
C LYS A 29 -3.20 -7.78 1.53
N GLN A 30 -4.53 -7.75 1.39
CA GLN A 30 -5.21 -6.92 0.41
C GLN A 30 -5.05 -5.42 0.72
N ILE A 31 -5.17 -5.03 1.99
CA ILE A 31 -4.96 -3.64 2.43
C ILE A 31 -3.54 -3.17 2.10
N ILE A 32 -2.52 -3.95 2.49
CA ILE A 32 -1.12 -3.60 2.23
C ILE A 32 -0.86 -3.48 0.72
N GLY A 33 -1.38 -4.42 -0.08
CA GLY A 33 -1.29 -4.33 -1.54
C GLY A 33 -1.91 -3.04 -2.09
N HIS A 34 -3.11 -2.67 -1.64
CA HIS A 34 -3.78 -1.46 -2.09
C HIS A 34 -3.01 -0.17 -1.75
N LEU A 35 -2.39 -0.11 -0.56
CA LEU A 35 -1.55 1.01 -0.15
C LEU A 35 -0.32 1.15 -1.06
N ILE A 36 0.36 0.04 -1.37
CA ILE A 36 1.52 0.03 -2.27
C ILE A 36 1.16 0.52 -3.66
N GLU A 37 0.06 0.03 -4.24
CA GLU A 37 -0.40 0.48 -5.56
C GLU A 37 -0.73 1.97 -5.57
N THR A 38 -1.35 2.47 -4.49
CA THR A 38 -1.68 3.88 -4.35
C THR A 38 -0.41 4.75 -4.27
N GLU A 39 0.57 4.36 -3.46
CA GLU A 39 1.86 5.07 -3.40
C GLU A 39 2.59 5.06 -4.74
N ARG A 40 2.55 3.95 -5.48
CA ARG A 40 3.12 3.85 -6.83
C ARG A 40 2.47 4.83 -7.79
N VAL A 41 1.13 4.91 -7.80
CA VAL A 41 0.41 5.87 -8.64
C VAL A 41 0.74 7.30 -8.25
N PHE A 42 0.78 7.64 -6.96
CA PHE A 42 1.15 9.00 -6.54
C PHE A 42 2.60 9.35 -6.89
N SER A 43 3.52 8.41 -6.72
CA SER A 43 4.93 8.59 -7.10
C SER A 43 5.07 8.81 -8.60
N TYR A 44 4.37 8.00 -9.40
CA TYR A 44 4.35 8.15 -10.86
C TYR A 44 3.79 9.53 -11.26
N ARG A 45 2.63 9.92 -10.73
CA ARG A 45 2.00 11.22 -11.04
C ARG A 45 2.88 12.39 -10.63
N ALA A 46 3.51 12.33 -9.45
CA ALA A 46 4.45 13.36 -9.01
C ALA A 46 5.64 13.50 -9.97
N LEU A 47 6.21 12.37 -10.45
CA LEU A 47 7.28 12.38 -11.43
C LEU A 47 6.81 12.94 -12.79
N ALA A 48 5.65 12.49 -13.28
CA ALA A 48 5.07 12.98 -14.53
C ALA A 48 4.82 14.50 -14.48
N PHE A 49 4.28 15.01 -13.37
CA PHE A 49 4.12 16.45 -13.14
C PHE A 49 5.46 17.19 -13.15
N SER A 50 6.49 16.65 -12.49
CA SER A 50 7.83 17.28 -12.46
C SER A 50 8.47 17.41 -13.85
N ARG A 51 8.14 16.48 -14.77
CA ARG A 51 8.61 16.46 -16.16
C ARG A 51 7.73 17.26 -17.11
N ARG A 52 6.57 17.74 -16.65
CA ARG A 52 5.52 18.37 -17.46
C ARG A 52 5.03 17.42 -18.57
N ASP A 53 4.91 16.13 -18.23
CA ASP A 53 4.36 15.16 -19.16
C ASP A 53 2.90 15.53 -19.50
N PRO A 54 2.51 15.47 -20.78
CA PRO A 54 1.22 15.99 -21.24
C PRO A 54 0.01 15.14 -20.79
N ASN A 55 0.23 13.90 -20.36
CA ASN A 55 -0.78 12.99 -19.81
C ASN A 55 -0.25 12.27 -18.55
N PRO A 56 -0.33 12.91 -17.37
CA PRO A 56 0.11 12.36 -16.10
C PRO A 56 -0.89 11.37 -15.47
#